data_AF-A0A4Y7RWU1-F1
#
_entry.id   AF-A0A4Y7RWU1-F1
#
_cell.length_a   1.000
_cell.length_b   1.000
_cell.length_c   1.000
_cell.angle_alpha   90.00
_cell.angle_beta   90.00
_cell.angle_gamma   90.00
#
_symmetry.space_group_name_H-M   'P 1'
#
loop_
_entity.id
_entity.type
_entity.pdbx_description
1 polymer ?
#
loop_
_entity_poly.entity_id
_entity_poly.type
_entity_poly.pdbx_seq_one_letter_code
_entity_poly.pdbx_strand_id
1 'polypeptide(L)'
;MESTSLNETERRAHISIRLSEFEIPPIQDVLLIGRRAPIGPEAIQRMIDVLSPEQYEIFKVEEGSFEAVVFRKSLSKMLTREKLLSIILEEGCKVASETSVLKARINIVLAINIEVEL
;
A
#
# COMPACT_ATOMS: atom_id res chain seq x y z
N MET A 1 -35.89 47.37 34.15
CA MET A 1 -34.62 46.95 34.78
C MET A 1 -34.20 45.67 34.10
N GLU A 2 -33.16 45.77 33.30
CA GLU A 2 -32.48 44.64 32.67
C GLU A 2 -31.93 43.68 33.72
N SER A 3 -32.03 42.39 33.43
CA SER A 3 -31.07 41.40 33.92
C SER A 3 -30.88 40.33 32.85
N THR A 4 -29.97 40.65 31.94
CA THR A 4 -29.34 39.76 30.96
C THR A 4 -28.72 38.57 31.69
N SER A 5 -29.33 37.39 31.61
CA SER A 5 -28.70 36.14 32.06
C SER A 5 -27.77 35.60 30.99
N LEU A 6 -26.59 35.16 31.42
CA LEU A 6 -25.41 34.90 30.62
C LEU A 6 -25.65 33.88 29.51
N ASN A 7 -25.15 34.23 28.33
CA ASN A 7 -25.12 33.40 27.14
C ASN A 7 -24.08 32.28 27.35
N GLU A 8 -24.47 31.15 27.94
CA GLU A 8 -23.66 29.93 27.93
C GLU A 8 -23.51 29.50 26.48
N THR A 9 -22.32 29.71 25.92
CA THR A 9 -21.99 29.26 24.56
C THR A 9 -22.10 27.74 24.52
N GLU A 10 -23.24 27.20 24.08
CA GLU A 10 -23.46 25.77 23.83
C GLU A 10 -22.38 25.31 22.84
N ARG A 11 -21.33 24.67 23.35
CA ARG A 11 -20.27 24.08 22.51
C ARG A 11 -20.84 22.84 21.83
N ARG A 12 -21.33 23.00 20.62
CA ARG A 12 -21.81 21.88 19.78
C ARG A 12 -20.64 21.26 19.02
N ALA A 13 -20.29 20.02 19.38
CA ALA A 13 -19.36 19.20 18.62
C ALA A 13 -20.14 18.27 17.69
N HIS A 14 -19.89 18.35 16.39
CA HIS A 14 -20.43 17.41 15.42
C HIS A 14 -19.39 16.32 15.16
N ILE A 15 -19.73 15.08 15.55
CA ILE A 15 -18.86 13.91 15.37
C ILE A 15 -19.52 13.01 14.34
N SER A 16 -18.86 12.82 13.20
CA SER A 16 -19.28 11.89 12.15
C SER A 16 -18.29 10.73 12.10
N ILE A 17 -18.77 9.51 12.35
CA ILE A 17 -17.95 8.29 12.35
C ILE A 17 -18.37 7.43 11.16
N ARG A 18 -17.38 6.99 10.37
CA ARG A 18 -17.56 5.99 9.31
C ARG A 18 -16.72 4.77 9.68
N LEU A 19 -17.38 3.63 9.84
CA LEU A 19 -16.74 2.35 10.14
C LEU A 19 -16.72 1.50 8.87
N SER A 20 -15.61 0.82 8.63
CA SER A 20 -15.44 -0.19 7.58
C SER A 20 -14.67 -1.37 8.18
N GLU A 21 -14.87 -2.56 7.60
CA GLU A 21 -14.10 -3.73 8.00
C GLU A 21 -12.59 -3.53 7.76
N PHE A 22 -11.79 -4.07 8.67
CA PHE A 22 -10.34 -4.02 8.60
C PHE A 22 -9.84 -5.15 7.69
N GLU A 23 -9.29 -4.80 6.52
CA GLU A 23 -8.76 -5.77 5.55
C GLU A 23 -7.38 -6.29 5.98
N ILE A 24 -7.27 -7.59 6.29
CA ILE A 24 -5.98 -8.25 6.61
C ILE A 24 -5.55 -9.16 5.44
N PRO A 25 -4.30 -9.02 4.94
CA PRO A 25 -3.31 -7.99 5.27
C PRO A 25 -3.58 -6.67 4.52
N PRO A 26 -3.20 -5.51 5.09
CA PRO A 26 -3.51 -4.20 4.50
C PRO A 26 -2.76 -3.91 3.19
N ILE A 27 -1.78 -4.74 2.80
CA ILE A 27 -0.91 -4.53 1.63
C ILE A 27 -1.58 -4.91 0.30
N GLN A 28 -2.36 -6.01 0.29
CA GLN A 28 -2.99 -6.63 -0.89
C GLN A 28 -2.02 -7.17 -1.96
N ASP A 29 -1.29 -6.31 -2.67
CA ASP A 29 -0.44 -6.73 -3.80
C ASP A 29 1.01 -6.29 -3.62
N VAL A 30 1.25 -4.98 -3.56
CA VAL A 30 2.59 -4.39 -3.49
C VAL A 30 2.64 -3.21 -2.52
N LEU A 31 3.74 -3.13 -1.76
CA LEU A 31 4.08 -1.96 -0.94
C LEU A 31 5.47 -1.45 -1.31
N LEU A 32 5.57 -0.17 -1.65
CA LEU A 32 6.83 0.55 -1.87
C LEU A 32 7.17 1.35 -0.63
N ILE A 33 8.41 1.20 -0.14
CA ILE A 33 8.87 1.80 1.10
C ILE A 33 9.98 2.79 0.76
N GLY A 34 9.71 4.07 0.96
CA GLY A 34 10.68 5.15 0.76
C GLY A 34 11.84 5.06 1.76
N ARG A 35 13.03 5.52 1.37
CA ARG A 35 14.25 5.51 2.23
C ARG A 35 14.13 6.29 3.53
N ARG A 36 13.20 7.22 3.59
CA ARG A 36 12.91 8.09 4.72
C ARG A 36 11.46 7.94 5.18
N ALA A 37 10.84 6.80 4.84
CA ALA A 37 9.49 6.48 5.24
C ALA A 37 9.37 6.45 6.78
N PRO A 38 8.19 6.79 7.33
CA PRO A 38 7.95 6.73 8.78
C PRO A 38 8.05 5.30 9.33
N ILE A 39 7.86 4.28 8.49
CA ILE A 39 7.97 2.87 8.83
C ILE A 39 8.87 2.20 7.81
N GLY A 40 10.02 1.68 8.28
CA GLY A 40 11.02 1.05 7.44
C GLY A 40 10.70 -0.42 7.07
N PRO A 41 11.51 -1.02 6.19
CA PRO A 41 11.31 -2.38 5.68
C PRO A 41 11.23 -3.45 6.78
N GLU A 42 12.04 -3.34 7.83
CA GLU A 42 12.10 -4.32 8.92
C GLU A 42 10.80 -4.35 9.72
N ALA A 43 10.18 -3.19 9.97
CA ALA A 43 8.92 -3.11 10.68
C ALA A 43 7.76 -3.68 9.84
N ILE A 44 7.77 -3.39 8.54
CA ILE A 44 6.80 -3.96 7.59
C ILE A 44 6.98 -5.49 7.48
N GLN A 45 8.20 -6.00 7.43
CA GLN A 45 8.47 -7.45 7.42
C GLN A 45 7.85 -8.14 8.63
N ARG A 46 8.07 -7.61 9.84
CA ARG A 46 7.46 -8.16 11.07
C ARG A 46 5.94 -8.18 11.00
N MET A 47 5.33 -7.11 10.49
CA MET A 47 3.88 -7.06 10.31
C MET A 47 3.40 -8.15 9.33
N ILE A 48 4.09 -8.34 8.22
CA ILE A 48 3.78 -9.37 7.22
C ILE A 48 3.92 -10.76 7.81
N ASP A 49 4.99 -11.03 8.55
CA ASP A 49 5.24 -12.35 9.14
C ASP A 49 4.14 -12.75 10.12
N VAL A 50 3.56 -11.77 10.83
CA VAL A 50 2.45 -12.00 11.76
C VAL A 50 1.12 -12.16 11.03
N LEU A 51 0.84 -11.31 10.04
CA LEU A 51 -0.49 -11.23 9.41
C LEU A 51 -0.67 -12.18 8.21
N SER A 52 0.41 -12.51 7.51
CA SER A 52 0.37 -13.26 6.25
C SER A 52 1.72 -13.96 6.00
N PRO A 53 2.09 -14.92 6.88
CA PRO A 53 3.36 -15.60 6.81
C PRO A 53 3.57 -16.23 5.44
N GLU A 54 4.79 -16.10 4.92
CA GLU A 54 5.25 -16.67 3.66
C GLU A 54 4.52 -16.19 2.38
N GLN A 55 3.54 -15.27 2.47
CA GLN A 55 2.78 -14.81 1.30
C GLN A 55 3.47 -13.70 0.51
N TYR A 56 4.43 -13.01 1.13
CA TYR A 56 5.12 -11.88 0.55
C TYR A 56 6.63 -12.10 0.56
N GLU A 57 7.31 -11.31 -0.26
CA GLU A 57 8.76 -11.17 -0.27
C GLU A 57 9.12 -9.69 -0.25
N ILE A 58 10.26 -9.38 0.38
CA ILE A 58 10.84 -8.03 0.41
C ILE A 58 12.11 -8.00 -0.44
N PHE A 59 12.20 -6.96 -1.28
CA PHE A 59 13.35 -6.65 -2.11
C PHE A 59 13.93 -5.34 -1.63
N LYS A 60 15.23 -5.34 -1.34
CA LYS A 60 15.95 -4.09 -1.15
C LYS A 60 16.22 -3.47 -2.51
N VAL A 61 16.05 -2.16 -2.57
CA VAL A 61 16.27 -1.36 -3.77
C VAL A 61 17.53 -0.53 -3.54
N GLU A 62 18.50 -0.69 -4.43
CA GLU A 62 19.80 -0.05 -4.27
C GLU A 62 19.78 1.44 -4.64
N GLU A 63 19.02 1.81 -5.67
CA GLU A 63 18.99 3.17 -6.22
C GLU A 63 17.58 3.76 -6.28
N GLY A 64 17.47 5.09 -6.32
CA GLY A 64 16.20 5.81 -6.39
C GLY A 64 15.55 6.07 -5.02
N SER A 65 14.30 6.53 -5.02
CA SER A 65 13.65 7.07 -3.81
C SER A 65 13.16 6.01 -2.82
N PHE A 66 13.11 4.74 -3.25
CA PHE A 66 12.68 3.62 -2.41
C PHE A 66 13.88 2.86 -1.82
N GLU A 67 13.69 2.36 -0.61
CA GLU A 67 14.60 1.44 0.07
C GLU A 67 14.21 -0.02 -0.15
N ALA A 68 12.90 -0.28 -0.20
CA ALA A 68 12.40 -1.63 -0.38
C ALA A 68 11.06 -1.70 -1.10
N VAL A 69 10.82 -2.86 -1.72
CA VAL A 69 9.53 -3.25 -2.28
C VAL A 69 9.09 -4.55 -1.62
N VAL A 70 7.91 -4.54 -1.03
CA VAL A 70 7.18 -5.74 -0.66
C VAL A 70 6.30 -6.13 -1.84
N PHE A 71 6.33 -7.38 -2.26
CA PHE A 71 5.38 -7.88 -3.25
C PHE A 71 4.79 -9.24 -2.84
N ARG A 72 3.53 -9.49 -3.23
CA ARG A 72 2.86 -10.76 -2.98
C ARG A 72 3.36 -11.84 -3.95
N LYS A 73 3.84 -12.97 -3.41
CA LYS A 73 4.46 -14.07 -4.18
C LYS A 73 3.60 -14.58 -5.34
N SER A 74 2.27 -14.51 -5.22
CA SER A 74 1.35 -14.94 -6.28
C SER A 74 1.51 -14.17 -7.59
N LEU A 75 1.96 -12.91 -7.55
CA LEU A 75 2.17 -12.09 -8.74
C LEU A 75 3.29 -12.64 -9.63
N SER A 76 4.32 -13.26 -9.04
CA SER A 76 5.41 -13.90 -9.77
C SER A 76 4.97 -15.11 -10.60
N LYS A 77 3.76 -15.63 -10.40
CA LYS A 77 3.22 -16.74 -11.19
C LYS A 77 2.74 -16.29 -12.58
N MET A 78 2.39 -15.02 -12.74
CA MET A 78 1.85 -14.48 -14.00
C MET A 78 2.91 -13.72 -14.81
N LEU A 79 3.84 -13.06 -14.14
CA LEU A 79 4.94 -12.32 -14.75
C LEU A 79 6.21 -12.56 -13.94
N THR A 80 7.38 -12.56 -14.58
CA THR A 80 8.63 -12.68 -13.83
C THR A 80 8.77 -11.52 -12.85
N ARG A 81 9.34 -11.82 -11.70
CA ARG A 81 9.54 -10.86 -10.61
C ARG A 81 10.30 -9.62 -11.08
N GLU A 82 11.36 -9.82 -11.86
CA GLU A 82 12.25 -8.76 -12.32
C GLU A 82 11.50 -7.75 -13.21
N LYS A 83 10.67 -8.26 -14.14
CA LYS A 83 9.83 -7.41 -15.00
C LYS A 83 8.79 -6.66 -14.20
N LEU A 84 8.19 -7.32 -13.20
CA LEU A 84 7.18 -6.67 -12.37
C LEU A 84 7.81 -5.55 -11.53
N LEU A 85 8.94 -5.81 -10.88
CA LEU A 85 9.69 -4.83 -10.10
C LEU A 85 10.13 -3.65 -10.97
N SER A 86 10.64 -3.88 -12.19
CA SER A 86 11.06 -2.79 -13.06
C SER A 86 9.91 -1.85 -13.42
N ILE A 87 8.74 -2.39 -13.77
CA ILE A 87 7.55 -1.59 -14.12
C ILE A 87 7.08 -0.78 -12.91
N ILE A 88 6.98 -1.41 -11.74
CA ILE A 88 6.51 -0.75 -10.53
C ILE A 88 7.48 0.35 -10.09
N LEU A 89 8.78 0.08 -10.09
CA LEU A 89 9.79 1.04 -9.66
C LEU A 89 9.87 2.22 -10.62
N GLU A 90 9.78 1.98 -11.94
CA GLU A 90 9.77 3.04 -12.93
C GLU A 90 8.62 4.03 -12.69
N GLU A 91 7.40 3.53 -12.50
CA GLU A 91 6.22 4.38 -12.29
C GLU A 91 6.18 4.95 -10.86
N GLY A 92 6.56 4.15 -9.86
CA GLY A 92 6.58 4.56 -8.46
C GLY A 92 7.54 5.72 -8.22
N CYS A 93 8.73 5.69 -8.83
CA CYS A 93 9.72 6.77 -8.67
C CYS A 93 9.26 8.09 -9.29
N LYS A 94 8.36 8.07 -10.28
CA LYS A 94 7.81 9.29 -10.90
C LYS A 94 6.84 10.03 -9.99
N VAL A 95 6.21 9.34 -9.03
CA VAL A 95 5.10 9.87 -8.22
C VAL A 95 5.38 9.96 -6.72
N ALA A 96 6.49 9.38 -6.25
CA ALA A 96 6.77 9.21 -4.83
C ALA A 96 7.93 10.07 -4.33
N SER A 97 7.83 10.49 -3.07
CA SER A 97 8.97 11.02 -2.32
C SER A 97 9.65 9.92 -1.50
N GLU A 98 10.91 10.15 -1.10
CA GLU A 98 11.62 9.25 -0.18
C GLU A 98 10.92 9.04 1.17
N THR A 99 10.01 9.93 1.57
CA THR A 99 9.27 9.84 2.83
C THR A 99 7.98 9.02 2.74
N SER A 100 7.65 8.51 1.56
CA SER A 100 6.36 7.87 1.28
C SER A 100 6.38 6.37 1.55
N VAL A 101 5.24 5.83 2.00
CA VAL A 101 4.91 4.40 1.90
C VAL A 101 3.74 4.30 0.94
N LEU A 102 3.96 3.70 -0.23
CA LEU A 102 2.94 3.63 -1.27
C LEU A 102 2.43 2.21 -1.42
N LYS A 103 1.11 2.07 -1.39
CA LYS A 103 0.43 0.83 -1.73
C LYS A 103 0.06 0.87 -3.21
N ALA A 104 0.46 -0.17 -3.94
CA ALA A 104 0.07 -0.38 -5.32
C ALA A 104 -0.80 -1.64 -5.44
N ARG A 105 -1.91 -1.52 -6.15
CA ARG A 105 -2.73 -2.66 -6.58
C ARG A 105 -2.38 -3.01 -8.02
N ILE A 106 -2.25 -4.29 -8.32
CA ILE A 106 -1.84 -4.76 -9.64
C ILE A 106 -2.93 -5.65 -10.22
N ASN A 107 -3.44 -5.26 -11.37
CA ASN A 107 -4.38 -6.06 -12.15
C ASN A 107 -3.70 -6.55 -13.42
N ILE A 108 -3.50 -7.87 -13.53
CA ILE A 108 -2.88 -8.52 -14.70
C ILE A 108 -3.97 -9.32 -15.42
N VAL A 109 -4.19 -9.02 -16.71
CA VAL A 109 -5.16 -9.72 -17.56
C VAL A 109 -4.42 -10.42 -18.70
N LEU A 110 -4.56 -11.74 -18.79
CA LEU A 110 -4.02 -12.54 -19.91
C LEU A 110 -5.14 -12.82 -20.92
N ALA A 111 -4.99 -12.35 -22.15
CA ALA A 111 -5.88 -12.69 -23.25
C ALA A 111 -5.27 -13.83 -24.06
N ILE A 112 -5.93 -14.99 -24.07
CA ILE A 112 -5.48 -16.18 -24.81
C ILE A 112 -6.50 -16.42 -25.93
N ASN A 113 -6.03 -16.35 -27.17
CA ASN A 113 -6.79 -16.75 -28.35
C ASN A 113 -6.10 -17.98 -28.95
N ILE A 114 -6.82 -19.10 -29.04
CA ILE A 114 -6.32 -20.34 -29.63
C ILE A 114 -7.26 -20.68 -30.78
N GLU A 115 -6.71 -20.78 -31.99
CA GLU A 115 -7.38 -21.40 -33.12
C GLU A 115 -7.05 -22.89 -33.12
N VAL A 116 -8.05 -23.73 -33.29
CA VAL A 116 -7.91 -25.20 -33.38
C VAL A 116 -8.44 -25.68 -34.72
N GLU A 117 -7.65 -26.51 -35.41
CA GLU A 117 -8.08 -27.22 -36.62
C GLU A 117 -9.05 -28.34 -36.24
N LEU A 118 -10.10 -28.51 -37.05
CA LEU A 118 -11.11 -29.58 -36.91
C LEU A 118 -10.71 -30.82 -37.71
#